data_AF-A0A564UK00-F1
#
_entry.id   AF-A0A564UK00-F1
#
_cell.length_a   1.000
_cell.length_b   1.000
_cell.length_c   1.000
_cell.angle_alpha   90.00
_cell.angle_beta   90.00
_cell.angle_gamma   90.00
#
_symmetry.space_group_name_H-M   'P 1'
#
loop_
_entity.id
_entity.type
_entity.pdbx_description
1 polymer ?
#
loop_
_entity_poly.entity_id
_entity_poly.type
_entity_poly.pdbx_seq_one_letter_code
_entity_poly.pdbx_strand_id
1 'polypeptide(L)'
;MPISNFTVVASKYVSVIYTVAISILGSIAFNSLSSIIFQNFDMLIWLFSIAAAIIIPLLWTGICLPLTYWFGFRSAQTMGLIVVIPMFYFVKYFEDGPGMAAMVNSVHSYVLITGIAAILIFGISLIISTIGYSRKN
;
A
#
# COMPACT_ATOMS: atom_id res chain seq x y z
N MET A 1 -5.69 26.54 -16.15
CA MET A 1 -4.62 27.05 -15.27
C MET A 1 -3.29 26.52 -15.80
N PRO A 2 -2.25 27.34 -15.99
CA PRO A 2 -1.00 26.90 -16.63
C PRO A 2 -0.12 26.19 -15.59
N ILE A 3 -0.54 25.01 -15.15
CA ILE A 3 0.26 24.12 -14.32
C ILE A 3 0.66 22.97 -15.22
N SER A 4 1.95 22.61 -15.23
CA SER A 4 2.41 21.50 -16.07
C SER A 4 1.71 20.20 -15.69
N ASN A 5 1.37 19.38 -16.69
CA ASN A 5 0.77 18.06 -16.48
C ASN A 5 1.58 17.20 -15.51
N PHE A 6 2.91 17.33 -15.54
CA PHE A 6 3.82 16.68 -14.61
C PHE A 6 3.59 17.13 -13.16
N THR A 7 3.53 18.44 -12.90
CA THR A 7 3.33 19.00 -11.55
C THR A 7 2.00 18.53 -10.95
N VAL A 8 0.94 18.46 -11.74
CA VAL A 8 -0.37 17.98 -11.28
C VAL A 8 -0.28 16.53 -10.82
N VAL A 9 0.30 15.64 -11.63
CA VAL A 9 0.44 14.22 -11.26
C VAL A 9 1.40 14.05 -10.10
N ALA A 10 2.56 14.70 -10.12
CA ALA A 10 3.56 14.64 -9.04
C ALA A 10 2.97 15.05 -7.68
N SER A 11 2.09 16.06 -7.64
CA SER A 11 1.41 16.47 -6.40
C SER A 11 0.60 15.35 -5.76
N LYS A 12 0.00 14.45 -6.56
CA LYS A 12 -0.74 13.28 -6.07
C LYS A 12 0.20 12.24 -5.47
N TYR A 13 1.33 11.98 -6.11
CA TYR A 13 2.37 11.08 -5.59
C TYR A 13 2.97 11.62 -4.27
N VAL A 14 3.21 12.93 -4.19
CA VAL A 14 3.68 13.57 -2.94
C VAL A 14 2.64 13.43 -1.82
N SER A 15 1.36 13.62 -2.11
CA SER A 15 0.28 13.40 -1.12
C SER A 15 0.28 11.96 -0.56
N VAL A 16 0.64 10.97 -1.37
CA VAL A 16 0.73 9.57 -0.93
C VAL A 16 1.89 9.39 0.06
N ILE A 17 3.04 10.02 -0.20
CA ILE A 17 4.20 9.95 0.71
C ILE A 17 3.83 10.51 2.09
N TYR A 18 3.09 11.62 2.15
CA TYR A 18 2.56 12.11 3.43
C TYR A 18 1.59 11.14 4.10
N THR A 19 0.77 10.44 3.32
CA THR A 19 -0.15 9.42 3.85
C THR A 19 0.60 8.20 4.39
N VAL A 20 1.72 7.81 3.77
CA VAL A 20 2.61 6.76 4.28
C VAL A 20 3.16 7.14 5.65
N ALA A 21 3.59 8.40 5.83
CA ALA A 21 4.06 8.88 7.14
C ALA A 21 2.96 8.72 8.23
N ILE A 22 1.72 9.10 7.91
CA ILE A 22 0.58 8.92 8.81
C ILE A 22 0.30 7.44 9.08
N SER A 23 0.40 6.58 8.06
CA SER A 23 0.19 5.14 8.20
C SER A 23 1.23 4.48 9.12
N ILE A 24 2.51 4.88 9.02
CA ILE A 24 3.57 4.44 9.93
C ILE A 24 3.26 4.86 11.37
N LEU A 25 2.87 6.12 11.58
CA LEU A 25 2.49 6.61 12.92
C LEU A 25 1.31 5.82 13.49
N GLY A 26 0.29 5.54 12.68
CA GLY A 26 -0.84 4.70 13.06
C GLY A 26 -0.40 3.28 13.43
N SER A 27 0.45 2.65 12.61
CA SER A 27 1.00 1.32 12.90
C SER A 27 1.73 1.28 14.24
N ILE A 28 2.59 2.25 14.52
CA ILE A 28 3.31 2.34 15.79
C ILE A 28 2.33 2.52 16.96
N ALA A 29 1.37 3.44 16.83
CA ALA A 29 0.40 3.72 17.89
C ALA A 29 -0.48 2.51 18.23
N PHE A 30 -1.05 1.85 17.22
CA PHE A 30 -1.93 0.69 17.43
C PHE A 30 -1.17 -0.55 17.90
N ASN A 31 0.04 -0.82 17.39
CA ASN A 31 0.84 -1.92 17.89
C ASN A 31 1.31 -1.67 19.34
N SER A 32 1.65 -0.42 19.69
CA SER A 32 1.99 -0.07 21.08
C SER A 32 0.80 -0.28 22.02
N LEU A 33 -0.39 0.18 21.63
CA LEU A 33 -1.61 -0.02 22.40
C LEU A 33 -1.91 -1.52 22.59
N SER A 34 -1.80 -2.31 21.52
CA SER A 34 -1.97 -3.76 21.57
C SER A 34 -0.97 -4.41 22.52
N SER A 35 0.32 -4.06 22.43
CA SER A 35 1.35 -4.60 23.32
C SER A 35 1.13 -4.25 24.79
N ILE A 36 0.59 -3.07 25.10
CA ILE A 36 0.24 -2.67 26.47
C ILE A 36 -0.96 -3.49 26.99
N ILE A 37 -2.02 -3.63 26.18
CA ILE A 37 -3.23 -4.34 26.60
C ILE A 37 -2.96 -5.84 26.83
N PHE A 38 -2.25 -6.48 25.90
CA PHE A 38 -1.99 -7.91 25.94
C PHE A 38 -0.69 -8.27 26.68
N GLN A 39 0.06 -7.28 27.17
CA GLN A 39 1.36 -7.46 27.85
C GLN A 39 2.34 -8.34 27.05
N ASN A 40 2.24 -8.30 25.72
CA ASN A 40 3.04 -9.11 24.81
C ASN A 40 3.67 -8.23 23.72
N PHE A 41 4.99 -8.30 23.60
CA PHE A 41 5.75 -7.56 22.61
C PHE A 41 6.38 -8.52 21.61
N ASP A 42 5.83 -8.56 20.40
CA ASP A 42 6.37 -9.33 19.30
C ASP A 42 6.99 -8.38 18.26
N MET A 43 8.33 -8.42 18.19
CA MET A 43 9.11 -7.58 17.28
C MET A 43 8.83 -7.89 15.81
N LEU A 44 8.52 -9.15 15.46
CA LEU A 44 8.26 -9.55 14.08
C LEU A 44 6.92 -8.99 13.60
N ILE A 45 5.88 -9.03 14.44
CA ILE A 45 4.57 -8.43 14.14
C ILE A 45 4.69 -6.91 13.97
N TRP A 46 5.50 -6.26 14.83
CA TRP A 46 5.80 -4.83 14.73
C TRP A 46 6.45 -4.46 13.39
N LEU A 47 7.54 -5.15 13.04
CA LEU A 47 8.25 -4.92 11.77
C LEU A 47 7.34 -5.18 10.57
N PHE A 48 6.56 -6.27 10.60
CA PHE A 48 5.61 -6.60 9.55
C PHE A 48 4.54 -5.52 9.39
N SER A 49 4.00 -4.99 10.49
CA SER A 49 2.98 -3.94 10.45
C SER A 49 3.51 -2.64 9.86
N ILE A 50 4.73 -2.23 10.24
CA ILE A 50 5.38 -1.04 9.67
C ILE A 50 5.67 -1.25 8.18
N ALA A 51 6.15 -2.44 7.80
CA ALA A 51 6.38 -2.77 6.40
C ALA A 51 5.09 -2.70 5.58
N ALA A 52 3.99 -3.27 6.09
CA ALA A 52 2.68 -3.21 5.44
C ALA A 52 2.15 -1.76 5.30
N ALA A 53 2.35 -0.92 6.33
CA ALA A 53 1.98 0.49 6.33
C ALA A 53 2.70 1.31 5.25
N ILE A 54 3.87 0.85 4.78
CA ILE A 54 4.63 1.46 3.69
C ILE A 54 4.26 0.84 2.34
N ILE A 55 4.28 -0.49 2.26
CA ILE A 55 4.14 -1.25 1.01
C ILE A 55 2.74 -1.09 0.41
N ILE A 56 1.69 -1.18 1.23
CA ILE A 56 0.31 -1.17 0.74
C ILE A 56 -0.03 0.16 0.06
N PRO A 57 0.18 1.34 0.66
CA PRO A 57 -0.13 2.61 -0.02
C PRO A 57 0.69 2.83 -1.30
N LEU A 58 1.97 2.42 -1.32
CA LEU A 58 2.84 2.56 -2.49
C LEU A 58 2.37 1.67 -3.66
N LEU A 59 2.07 0.40 -3.40
CA LEU A 59 1.55 -0.51 -4.42
C LEU A 59 0.20 -0.05 -4.94
N TRP A 60 -0.68 0.37 -4.03
CA TRP A 60 -2.03 0.82 -4.40
C TRP A 60 -1.97 1.99 -5.36
N THR A 61 -1.17 2.99 -5.03
CA THR A 61 -1.04 4.21 -5.83
C THR A 61 -0.30 3.94 -7.13
N GLY A 62 0.73 3.09 -7.08
CA GLY A 62 1.49 2.68 -8.24
C GLY A 62 0.66 1.93 -9.29
N ILE A 63 -0.40 1.23 -8.90
CA ILE A 63 -1.27 0.52 -9.83
C ILE A 63 -2.50 1.38 -10.19
N CYS A 64 -3.16 1.99 -9.20
CA CYS A 64 -4.43 2.68 -9.41
C CYS A 64 -4.31 4.00 -10.20
N LEU A 65 -3.26 4.81 -9.95
CA LEU A 65 -3.11 6.09 -10.65
C LEU A 65 -2.86 5.93 -12.16
N PRO A 66 -1.94 5.06 -12.61
CA PRO A 66 -1.81 4.79 -14.04
C PRO A 66 -3.10 4.29 -14.67
N LEU A 67 -3.78 3.31 -14.05
CA LEU A 67 -5.00 2.75 -14.60
C LEU A 67 -6.11 3.79 -14.72
N THR A 68 -6.29 4.66 -13.72
CA THR A 68 -7.29 5.73 -13.79
C THR A 68 -6.98 6.74 -14.89
N TYR A 69 -5.72 7.15 -15.02
CA TYR A 69 -5.34 8.08 -16.09
C TYR A 69 -5.47 7.47 -17.48
N TRP A 70 -5.25 6.17 -17.63
CA TRP A 70 -5.38 5.50 -18.93
C TRP A 70 -6.82 5.08 -19.25
N PHE A 71 -7.52 4.40 -18.34
CA PHE A 71 -8.81 3.75 -18.58
C PHE A 71 -10.01 4.49 -17.95
N GLY A 72 -9.78 5.54 -17.16
CA GLY A 72 -10.83 6.33 -16.53
C GLY A 72 -11.35 5.74 -15.22
N PHE A 73 -12.29 6.45 -14.56
CA PHE A 73 -12.72 6.16 -13.18
C PHE A 73 -13.39 4.79 -12.97
N ARG A 74 -13.98 4.19 -14.01
CA ARG A 74 -14.57 2.84 -13.92
C ARG A 74 -13.52 1.78 -13.60
N SER A 75 -12.30 1.92 -14.12
CA SER A 75 -11.19 1.02 -13.79
C SER A 75 -10.84 1.07 -12.30
N ALA A 76 -10.80 2.27 -11.69
CA ALA A 76 -10.55 2.42 -10.26
C ALA A 76 -11.59 1.74 -9.37
N GLN A 77 -12.87 1.76 -9.76
CA GLN A 77 -13.92 1.06 -9.01
C GLN A 77 -13.72 -0.46 -9.05
N THR A 78 -13.29 -1.02 -10.20
CA THR A 78 -12.93 -2.43 -10.29
C THR A 78 -11.67 -2.76 -9.48
N MET A 79 -10.74 -1.82 -9.30
CA MET A 79 -9.56 -2.05 -8.45
C MET A 79 -9.93 -2.27 -6.98
N GLY A 80 -10.97 -1.63 -6.46
CA GLY A 80 -11.47 -1.88 -5.10
C GLY A 80 -11.82 -3.35 -4.86
N LEU A 81 -12.27 -4.08 -5.88
CA LEU A 81 -12.52 -5.53 -5.81
C LEU A 81 -11.24 -6.36 -5.68
N ILE A 82 -10.08 -5.86 -6.12
CA ILE A 82 -8.80 -6.55 -5.94
C ILE A 82 -8.43 -6.62 -4.45
N VAL A 83 -8.84 -5.66 -3.61
CA VAL A 83 -8.61 -5.72 -2.14
C VAL A 83 -9.50 -6.74 -1.46
N VAL A 84 -10.66 -7.03 -2.05
CA VAL A 84 -11.62 -7.97 -1.48
C VAL A 84 -11.05 -9.38 -1.44
N ILE A 85 -10.28 -9.80 -2.46
CA ILE A 85 -9.70 -11.15 -2.52
C ILE A 85 -8.65 -11.40 -1.40
N PRO A 86 -7.63 -10.56 -1.21
CA PRO A 86 -6.71 -10.66 -0.08
C PRO A 86 -7.43 -10.55 1.26
N MET A 87 -8.45 -9.69 1.40
CA MET A 87 -9.21 -9.57 2.64
C MET A 87 -9.91 -10.88 3.01
N PHE A 88 -10.57 -11.54 2.05
CA PHE A 88 -11.17 -12.86 2.29
C PHE A 88 -10.12 -13.91 2.61
N TYR A 89 -8.97 -13.89 1.94
CA TYR A 89 -7.86 -14.77 2.27
C TYR A 89 -7.37 -14.55 3.71
N PHE A 90 -7.17 -13.30 4.13
CA PHE A 90 -6.75 -12.98 5.49
C PHE A 90 -7.81 -13.40 6.52
N VAL A 91 -9.08 -13.10 6.31
CA VAL A 91 -10.19 -13.53 7.18
C VAL A 91 -10.18 -15.05 7.33
N LYS A 92 -10.11 -15.79 6.22
CA LYS A 92 -10.05 -17.26 6.25
C LYS A 92 -8.78 -17.79 6.91
N TYR A 93 -7.64 -17.14 6.71
CA TYR A 93 -6.39 -17.49 7.35
C TYR A 93 -6.41 -17.23 8.87
N PHE A 94 -7.19 -16.25 9.33
CA PHE A 94 -7.41 -15.98 10.75
C PHE A 94 -8.48 -16.87 11.38
N GLU A 95 -9.53 -17.22 10.64
CA GLU A 95 -10.63 -18.05 11.11
C GLU A 95 -10.25 -19.54 11.13
N ASP A 96 -9.66 -20.05 10.04
CA ASP A 96 -9.34 -21.48 9.84
C ASP A 96 -7.84 -21.80 9.93
N GLY A 97 -6.97 -20.78 9.97
CA GLY A 97 -5.53 -20.94 9.83
C GLY A 97 -4.73 -20.78 11.14
N PRO A 98 -3.40 -20.98 11.08
CA PRO A 98 -2.51 -20.95 12.25
C PRO A 98 -2.30 -19.56 12.88
N GLY A 99 -3.07 -18.55 12.46
CA GLY A 99 -3.08 -17.19 13.03
C GLY A 99 -1.90 -16.30 12.59
N MET A 100 -1.88 -15.07 13.14
CA MET A 100 -0.91 -14.01 12.79
C MET A 100 0.55 -14.45 12.88
N ALA A 101 0.93 -15.21 13.91
CA ALA A 101 2.33 -15.58 14.15
C ALA A 101 2.90 -16.49 13.04
N ALA A 102 2.10 -17.43 12.52
CA ALA A 102 2.52 -18.30 11.43
C ALA A 102 2.60 -17.56 10.08
N MET A 103 1.73 -16.56 9.88
CA MET A 103 1.77 -15.71 8.69
C MET A 103 3.06 -14.88 8.63
N VAL A 104 3.44 -14.25 9.73
CA VAL A 104 4.65 -13.40 9.74
C VAL A 104 5.89 -14.23 9.40
N ASN A 105 5.99 -15.46 9.92
CA ASN A 105 7.10 -16.36 9.62
C ASN A 105 7.16 -16.80 8.14
N SER A 106 6.02 -17.02 7.50
CA SER A 106 5.98 -17.43 6.09
C SER A 106 6.22 -16.27 5.12
N VAL A 107 5.81 -15.06 5.49
CA VAL A 107 5.88 -13.88 4.62
C VAL A 107 7.18 -13.11 4.80
N HIS A 108 7.88 -13.25 5.93
CA HIS A 108 9.12 -12.52 6.26
C HIS A 108 10.14 -12.50 5.11
N SER A 109 10.39 -13.65 4.48
CA SER A 109 11.33 -13.78 3.36
C SER A 109 10.96 -12.96 2.12
N TYR A 110 9.67 -12.65 1.96
CA TYR A 110 9.14 -11.94 0.79
C TYR A 110 8.96 -10.44 1.02
N VAL A 111 8.95 -9.97 2.29
CA VAL A 111 8.73 -8.55 2.64
C VAL A 111 9.77 -7.63 1.99
N LEU A 112 11.04 -8.03 2.00
CA LEU A 112 12.12 -7.24 1.39
C LEU A 112 11.93 -7.09 -0.12
N ILE A 113 11.65 -8.20 -0.80
CA ILE A 113 11.45 -8.23 -2.26
C ILE A 113 10.23 -7.42 -2.64
N THR A 114 9.11 -7.58 -1.92
CA THR A 114 7.89 -6.80 -2.15
C THR A 114 8.08 -5.32 -1.84
N GLY A 115 8.89 -4.96 -0.84
CA GLY A 115 9.27 -3.57 -0.56
C GLY A 115 10.04 -2.91 -1.71
N ILE A 116 11.05 -3.59 -2.24
CA ILE A 116 11.82 -3.11 -3.40
C ILE A 116 10.91 -2.98 -4.63
N ALA A 117 10.09 -4.00 -4.88
CA ALA A 117 9.12 -3.97 -5.99
C ALA A 117 8.13 -2.82 -5.84
N ALA A 118 7.63 -2.53 -4.64
CA ALA A 118 6.69 -1.43 -4.39
C ALA A 118 7.30 -0.06 -4.72
N ILE A 119 8.55 0.17 -4.33
CA ILE A 119 9.27 1.42 -4.63
C ILE A 119 9.47 1.56 -6.15
N LEU A 120 9.90 0.50 -6.82
CA LEU A 120 10.09 0.51 -8.27
C LEU A 120 8.76 0.75 -9.02
N ILE A 121 7.70 0.04 -8.64
CA ILE A 121 6.36 0.20 -9.22
C ILE A 121 5.88 1.64 -9.03
N PHE A 122 6.00 2.20 -7.81
CA PHE A 122 5.60 3.58 -7.51
C PHE A 122 6.41 4.63 -8.29
N GLY A 123 7.72 4.41 -8.49
CA GLY A 123 8.56 5.31 -9.29
C GLY A 123 8.20 5.26 -10.78
N ILE A 124 8.08 4.06 -11.35
CA ILE A 124 7.74 3.85 -12.76
C ILE A 124 6.32 4.35 -13.05
N SER A 125 5.37 4.12 -12.13
CA SER A 125 3.98 4.51 -12.29
C SER A 125 3.80 6.02 -12.43
N LEU A 126 4.68 6.83 -11.83
CA LEU A 126 4.66 8.28 -11.97
C LEU A 126 4.82 8.68 -13.44
N ILE A 127 5.78 8.07 -14.14
CA ILE A 127 6.03 8.32 -15.57
C ILE A 127 4.84 7.84 -16.42
N ILE A 128 4.31 6.64 -16.14
CA ILE A 128 3.15 6.12 -16.89
C ILE A 128 1.91 6.99 -16.67
N SER A 129 1.73 7.49 -15.44
CA SER A 129 0.62 8.36 -15.04
C SER A 129 0.70 9.73 -15.72
N THR A 130 1.88 10.34 -15.82
CA THR A 130 2.07 11.63 -16.51
C THR A 130 1.81 11.53 -18.01
N ILE A 131 2.22 10.43 -18.64
CA ILE A 131 1.91 10.12 -20.04
C ILE A 131 0.39 9.95 -20.21
N GLY A 132 -0.26 9.15 -19.35
CA GLY A 132 -1.70 8.92 -19.41
C GLY A 132 -2.52 10.20 -19.21
N TYR A 133 -2.12 11.04 -18.27
CA TYR A 133 -2.76 12.31 -17.98
C TYR A 133 -2.63 13.31 -19.14
N SER A 134 -1.43 13.39 -19.74
CA SER A 134 -1.16 14.28 -20.88
C SER A 134 -1.87 13.88 -22.16
N ARG A 135 -2.39 12.65 -22.25
CA ARG A 135 -3.18 12.20 -23.40
C ARG A 135 -4.63 12.67 -23.35
N LYS A 136 -5.14 12.96 -22.16
CA LYS A 136 -6.54 13.32 -21.90
C LYS A 136 -6.78 14.83 -21.86
N ASN A 137 -5.73 15.62 -21.64
CA ASN A 137 -5.74 17.08 -21.58
C ASN A 137 -4.92 17.66 -22.72
#